data_AF-A0A0G4I592-F1
#
_entry.id   AF-A0A0G4I592-F1
#
_cell.length_a   1.000
_cell.length_b   1.000
_cell.length_c   1.000
_cell.angle_alpha   90.00
_cell.angle_beta   90.00
_cell.angle_gamma   90.00
#
_symmetry.space_group_name_H-M   'P 1'
#
loop_
_entity.id
_entity.type
_entity.pdbx_description
1 polymer ?
#
loop_
_entity_poly.entity_id
_entity_poly.type
_entity_poly.pdbx_seq_one_letter_code
_entity_poly.pdbx_strand_id
1 'polypeptide(L)'
;MALNEPFAPQSRKKVLEEMDNAFLYCFTVEAVVKILAMGFVIERNSYLRDPWNQLDFTVVCLDWLSFFLQGSYNFSILRSIRILRPLRTINRFPGMRVIVKSLLDSLPLLADAFILFLFIVLFFGIIGLQLYSGAFRQQCFCVTEGLQEADSNHPDLVKEFPSLAPYENTTTGALLPRPKGSNLTTECVEQEDGDFPGLFRPEGEERYCTESEGMGTGHCGDWEVCRPFGENPNDGVTNFDNLGWAVLLVFQVITLEGWASIMNLTRATKGIVNDLFYIGLVVFGAFFMINLVVAVLVSNFDQSSDEEAAGGGEQAGGEAKPGEPSPLGGSTGNAMGDTELQESLLADAVHAAEKTNPMYISRCFGCCRRHKKEGGPEGLREWRCSEGWADFLKCLFGEGGLFARISASAWFERFIMLVITVNTGTLAMDHWGMPVEMENFIELANFICTFIFIAEMVIKMAGLGIGNYWSNSWNKFDA
;
A
#
# COMPACT_ATOMS: atom_id res chain seq x y z
N MET A 1 1.64 7.66 24.51
CA MET A 1 0.40 7.00 24.04
C MET A 1 0.63 5.56 23.58
N ALA A 2 1.59 5.26 22.68
CA ALA A 2 1.86 3.88 22.22
C ALA A 2 2.25 2.89 23.34
N LEU A 3 2.86 3.36 24.44
CA LEU A 3 3.22 2.55 25.60
C LEU A 3 2.07 2.36 26.62
N ASN A 4 0.86 2.83 26.31
CA ASN A 4 -0.28 2.75 27.21
C ASN A 4 -0.98 1.40 27.08
N GLU A 5 -0.46 0.39 27.78
CA GLU A 5 -1.08 -0.92 27.87
C GLU A 5 -2.18 -0.94 28.95
N PRO A 6 -3.37 -1.51 28.68
CA PRO A 6 -4.45 -1.57 29.66
C PRO A 6 -4.05 -2.31 30.96
N PHE A 7 -3.17 -3.32 30.84
CA PHE A 7 -2.71 -4.15 31.96
C PHE A 7 -1.32 -3.78 32.51
N ALA A 8 -0.77 -2.61 32.15
CA ALA A 8 0.54 -2.19 32.65
C ALA A 8 0.58 -2.03 34.20
N PRO A 9 1.74 -2.28 34.84
CA PRO A 9 1.93 -2.05 36.27
C PRO A 9 1.71 -0.58 36.63
N GLN A 10 1.18 -0.34 37.84
CA GLN A 10 0.78 1.00 38.28
C GLN A 10 1.92 2.01 38.31
N SER A 11 3.16 1.56 38.54
CA SER A 11 4.35 2.43 38.47
C SER A 11 4.55 3.02 37.06
N ARG A 12 4.37 2.21 36.02
CA ARG A 12 4.49 2.67 34.62
C ARG A 12 3.37 3.64 34.27
N LYS A 13 2.14 3.37 34.71
CA LYS A 13 0.98 4.27 34.49
C LYS A 13 1.22 5.64 35.12
N LYS A 14 1.73 5.68 36.36
CA LYS A 14 2.09 6.95 37.04
C LYS A 14 3.17 7.73 36.29
N VAL A 15 4.25 7.08 35.86
CA VAL A 15 5.31 7.75 35.09
C VAL A 15 4.77 8.31 33.77
N LEU A 16 3.91 7.56 33.08
CA LEU A 16 3.28 8.02 31.84
C LEU A 16 2.33 9.22 32.08
N GLU A 17 1.57 9.21 33.17
CA GLU A 17 0.71 10.34 33.57
C GLU A 17 1.52 11.59 33.92
N GLU A 18 2.63 11.44 34.65
CA GLU A 18 3.54 12.54 34.97
C GLU A 18 4.16 13.15 33.71
N MET A 19 4.59 12.31 32.77
CA MET A 19 5.11 12.76 31.48
C MET A 19 4.04 13.49 30.65
N ASP A 20 2.81 12.96 30.60
CA ASP A 20 1.69 13.58 29.87
C ASP A 20 1.34 14.96 30.46
N ASN A 21 1.38 15.11 31.78
CA ASN A 21 1.18 16.39 32.45
C ASN A 21 2.32 17.37 32.15
N ALA A 22 3.58 16.90 32.19
CA ALA A 22 4.73 17.73 31.82
C ALA A 22 4.62 18.27 30.38
N PHE A 23 4.19 17.43 29.43
CA PHE A 23 3.94 17.85 28.06
C PHE A 23 2.83 18.90 27.96
N LEU A 24 1.70 18.70 28.67
CA LEU A 24 0.62 19.68 28.71
C LEU A 24 1.10 21.07 29.17
N TYR A 25 1.89 21.12 30.24
CA TYR A 25 2.44 22.38 30.74
C TYR A 25 3.38 23.04 29.71
N CYS A 26 4.30 22.28 29.11
CA CYS A 26 5.19 22.80 28.07
C CYS A 26 4.41 23.42 26.89
N PHE A 27 3.38 22.71 26.39
CA PHE A 27 2.56 23.20 25.27
C PHE A 27 1.71 24.41 25.66
N THR A 28 1.24 24.45 26.90
CA THR A 28 0.50 25.61 27.41
C THR A 28 1.41 26.84 27.47
N VAL A 29 2.65 26.69 27.94
CA VAL A 29 3.64 27.77 27.94
C VAL A 29 3.95 28.23 26.53
N GLU A 30 4.18 27.31 25.60
CA GLU A 30 4.41 27.64 24.19
C GLU A 30 3.24 28.44 23.59
N ALA A 31 1.99 27.99 23.82
CA ALA A 31 0.79 28.69 23.36
C ALA A 31 0.66 30.09 23.97
N VAL A 32 0.90 30.23 25.28
CA VAL A 32 0.86 31.53 25.97
C VAL A 32 1.93 32.47 25.42
N VAL A 33 3.16 32.00 25.23
CA VAL A 33 4.25 32.81 24.65
C VAL A 33 3.88 33.28 23.24
N LYS A 34 3.34 32.38 22.41
CA LYS A 34 2.87 32.72 21.05
C LYS A 34 1.72 33.73 21.06
N ILE A 35 0.75 33.59 21.96
CA ILE A 35 -0.38 34.53 22.12
C ILE A 35 0.11 35.92 22.56
N LEU A 36 1.07 35.99 23.49
CA LEU A 36 1.64 37.25 23.96
C LEU A 36 2.49 37.95 22.88
N ALA A 37 3.20 37.18 22.05
CA ALA A 37 4.06 37.73 21.00
C ALA A 37 3.29 38.19 19.75
N MET A 38 2.23 37.48 19.36
CA MET A 38 1.49 37.73 18.11
C MET A 38 0.13 38.40 18.32
N GLY A 39 -0.33 38.53 19.57
CA GLY A 39 -1.69 38.98 19.88
C GLY A 39 -2.73 37.86 19.70
N PHE A 40 -3.87 38.00 20.38
CA PHE A 40 -4.89 36.95 20.44
C PHE A 40 -5.76 36.88 19.17
N VAL A 41 -6.44 37.98 18.80
CA VAL A 41 -7.43 38.00 17.68
C VAL A 41 -7.42 39.27 16.83
N ILE A 42 -7.09 40.44 17.41
CA ILE A 42 -7.44 41.75 16.82
C ILE A 42 -6.43 42.22 15.75
N GLU A 43 -5.15 41.83 15.86
CA GLU A 43 -4.10 42.28 14.95
C GLU A 43 -4.04 41.44 13.66
N ARG A 44 -3.50 42.02 12.57
CA ARG A 44 -3.42 41.34 11.26
C ARG A 44 -2.60 40.04 11.30
N ASN A 45 -1.64 39.93 12.22
CA ASN A 45 -0.79 38.75 12.42
C ASN A 45 -1.09 38.00 13.72
N SER A 46 -2.38 37.89 14.10
CA SER A 46 -2.82 37.27 15.35
C SER A 46 -2.68 35.76 15.37
N TYR A 47 -2.41 35.20 16.55
CA TYR A 47 -2.21 33.78 16.79
C TYR A 47 -3.34 32.89 16.23
N LEU A 48 -4.61 33.26 16.46
CA LEU A 48 -5.75 32.45 16.04
C LEU A 48 -6.13 32.58 14.56
N ARG A 49 -5.42 33.34 13.74
CA ARG A 49 -5.68 33.39 12.28
C ARG A 49 -4.91 32.35 11.49
N ASP A 50 -3.78 31.87 12.02
CA ASP A 50 -3.02 30.79 11.39
C ASP A 50 -3.70 29.43 11.67
N PRO A 51 -4.13 28.67 10.65
CA PRO A 51 -4.83 27.39 10.81
C PRO A 51 -4.04 26.38 11.64
N TRP A 52 -2.71 26.44 11.55
CA TRP A 52 -1.80 25.55 12.28
C TRP A 52 -1.76 25.87 13.77
N ASN A 53 -1.73 27.16 14.13
CA ASN A 53 -1.87 27.61 15.51
C ASN A 53 -3.27 27.34 16.08
N GLN A 54 -4.33 27.42 15.26
CA GLN A 54 -5.68 27.03 15.69
C GLN A 54 -5.77 25.55 16.08
N LEU A 55 -5.10 24.66 15.32
CA LEU A 55 -5.01 23.24 15.65
C LEU A 55 -4.26 23.03 16.98
N ASP A 56 -3.09 23.65 17.16
CA ASP A 56 -2.32 23.54 18.41
C ASP A 56 -3.12 24.04 19.62
N PHE A 57 -3.77 25.20 19.49
CA PHE A 57 -4.61 25.78 20.52
C PHE A 57 -5.80 24.88 20.88
N THR A 58 -6.49 24.35 19.86
CA THR A 58 -7.63 23.44 20.06
C THR A 58 -7.22 22.20 20.84
N VAL A 59 -6.10 21.57 20.50
CA VAL A 59 -5.63 20.39 21.23
C VAL A 59 -5.27 20.79 22.68
N VAL A 60 -4.68 21.97 22.93
CA VAL A 60 -4.36 22.43 24.31
C VAL A 60 -5.64 22.64 25.11
N CYS A 61 -6.67 23.27 24.52
CA CYS A 61 -7.97 23.44 25.16
C CYS A 61 -8.65 22.10 25.47
N LEU A 62 -8.61 21.16 24.53
CA LEU A 62 -9.18 19.81 24.71
C LEU A 62 -8.43 19.02 25.79
N ASP A 63 -7.12 19.18 25.91
CA ASP A 63 -6.31 18.55 26.95
C ASP A 63 -6.64 19.11 28.34
N TRP A 64 -6.79 20.43 28.47
CA TRP A 64 -7.23 21.06 29.71
C TRP A 64 -8.68 20.67 30.07
N LEU A 65 -9.58 20.64 29.09
CA LEU A 65 -10.96 20.19 29.29
C LEU A 65 -11.00 18.74 29.80
N SER A 66 -10.19 17.85 29.22
CA SER A 66 -10.04 16.46 29.69
C SER A 66 -9.48 16.40 31.11
N PHE A 67 -8.54 17.27 31.49
CA PHE A 67 -7.99 17.33 32.85
C PHE A 67 -9.02 17.78 33.89
N PHE A 68 -9.80 18.82 33.62
CA PHE A 68 -10.81 19.35 34.55
C PHE A 68 -12.02 18.41 34.72
N LEU A 69 -12.42 17.70 33.67
CA LEU A 69 -13.61 16.82 33.70
C LEU A 69 -13.36 15.44 34.34
N GLN A 70 -12.10 15.03 34.53
CA GLN A 70 -11.75 13.76 35.20
C GLN A 70 -12.21 13.69 36.67
N GLY A 71 -12.53 14.83 37.30
CA GLY A 71 -13.02 14.90 38.67
C GLY A 71 -14.53 14.70 38.86
N SER A 72 -15.34 14.73 37.80
CA SER A 72 -16.81 14.75 37.90
C SER A 72 -17.53 13.65 37.13
N TYR A 73 -16.98 13.14 36.01
CA TYR A 73 -17.62 12.07 35.20
C TYR A 73 -16.59 11.19 34.45
N ASN A 74 -16.80 9.87 34.42
CA ASN A 74 -15.98 8.92 33.65
C ASN A 74 -16.41 8.85 32.18
N PHE A 75 -16.08 9.86 31.37
CA PHE A 75 -16.28 9.78 29.92
C PHE A 75 -15.09 9.10 29.24
N SER A 76 -15.27 7.85 28.80
CA SER A 76 -14.28 7.12 27.97
C SER A 76 -13.86 7.92 26.72
N ILE A 77 -14.75 8.75 26.18
CA ILE A 77 -14.51 9.61 25.02
C ILE A 77 -13.36 10.62 25.27
N LEU A 78 -13.24 11.14 26.50
CA LEU A 78 -12.19 12.11 26.86
C LEU A 78 -10.78 11.48 26.86
N ARG A 79 -10.69 10.15 26.97
CA ARG A 79 -9.44 9.40 26.83
C ARG A 79 -9.07 9.25 25.36
N SER A 80 -10.05 9.07 24.48
CA SER A 80 -9.85 8.97 23.02
C SER A 80 -9.35 10.28 22.41
N ILE A 81 -9.76 11.44 22.91
CA ILE A 81 -9.29 12.76 22.44
C ILE A 81 -7.77 12.91 22.51
N ARG A 82 -7.10 12.20 23.43
CA ARG A 82 -5.63 12.20 23.56
C ARG A 82 -4.93 11.66 22.30
N ILE A 83 -5.66 10.95 21.41
CA ILE A 83 -5.14 10.44 20.13
C ILE A 83 -4.86 11.54 19.11
N LEU A 84 -5.40 12.75 19.31
CA LEU A 84 -5.17 13.89 18.43
C LEU A 84 -3.84 14.60 18.73
N ARG A 85 -3.20 14.36 19.88
CA ARG A 85 -1.93 15.00 20.29
C ARG A 85 -0.78 14.82 19.27
N PRO A 86 -0.60 13.66 18.62
CA PRO A 86 0.41 13.47 17.59
C PRO A 86 0.25 14.39 16.37
N LEU A 87 -0.96 14.91 16.08
CA LEU A 87 -1.18 15.84 14.97
C LEU A 87 -0.39 17.15 15.12
N ARG A 88 -0.04 17.56 16.34
CA ARG A 88 0.85 18.72 16.59
C ARG A 88 2.25 18.53 15.97
N THR A 89 2.66 17.29 15.71
CA THR A 89 3.94 16.99 15.06
C THR A 89 3.97 17.52 13.63
N ILE A 90 2.81 17.62 12.96
CA ILE A 90 2.68 18.23 11.63
C ILE A 90 3.18 19.68 11.65
N ASN A 91 2.94 20.40 12.75
CA ASN A 91 3.40 21.78 12.91
C ASN A 91 4.91 21.89 13.13
N ARG A 92 5.59 20.82 13.56
CA ARG A 92 7.02 20.85 13.84
C ARG A 92 7.88 20.64 12.59
N PHE A 93 7.34 19.94 11.58
CA PHE A 93 8.07 19.64 10.35
C PHE A 93 7.42 20.37 9.17
N PRO A 94 8.08 21.40 8.61
CA PRO A 94 7.51 22.20 7.52
C PRO A 94 7.18 21.34 6.28
N GLY A 95 7.95 20.28 6.01
CA GLY A 95 7.66 19.34 4.92
C GLY A 95 6.32 18.61 5.06
N MET A 96 5.89 18.27 6.27
CA MET A 96 4.57 17.63 6.49
C MET A 96 3.40 18.58 6.26
N ARG A 97 3.59 19.88 6.53
CA ARG A 97 2.56 20.90 6.30
C ARG A 97 2.24 21.06 4.81
N VAL A 98 3.27 21.00 3.96
CA VAL A 98 3.10 21.09 2.50
C VAL A 98 2.27 19.90 2.02
N ILE A 99 2.63 18.68 2.40
CA ILE A 99 1.91 17.46 2.01
C ILE A 99 0.44 17.51 2.44
N VAL A 100 0.16 17.84 3.72
CA VAL A 100 -1.22 17.89 4.22
C VAL A 100 -2.01 19.00 3.53
N LYS A 101 -1.40 20.16 3.27
CA LYS A 101 -2.06 21.24 2.53
C LYS A 101 -2.40 20.81 1.11
N SER A 102 -1.47 20.21 0.37
CA SER A 102 -1.72 19.69 -0.99
C SER A 102 -2.85 18.65 -0.99
N LEU A 103 -2.87 17.75 0.01
CA LEU A 103 -3.96 16.78 0.16
C LEU A 103 -5.32 17.46 0.38
N LEU A 104 -5.39 18.44 1.30
CA LEU A 104 -6.63 19.17 1.58
C LEU A 104 -7.07 20.04 0.39
N ASP A 105 -6.14 20.63 -0.34
CA ASP A 105 -6.40 21.43 -1.54
C ASP A 105 -6.93 20.55 -2.69
N SER A 106 -6.65 19.24 -2.70
CA SER A 106 -7.23 18.27 -3.66
C SER A 106 -8.65 17.79 -3.30
N LEU A 107 -9.09 17.89 -2.03
CA LEU A 107 -10.42 17.45 -1.58
C LEU A 107 -11.62 18.10 -2.31
N PRO A 108 -11.66 19.42 -2.59
CA PRO A 108 -12.83 20.02 -3.25
C PRO A 108 -13.06 19.48 -4.66
N LEU A 109 -12.02 19.09 -5.40
CA LEU A 109 -12.15 18.46 -6.72
C LEU A 109 -12.73 17.04 -6.60
N LEU A 110 -12.45 16.35 -5.50
CA LEU A 110 -13.00 15.03 -5.20
C LEU A 110 -14.47 15.08 -4.75
N ALA A 111 -14.92 16.20 -4.17
CA ALA A 111 -16.24 16.31 -3.57
C ALA A 111 -17.38 16.00 -4.56
N ASP A 112 -17.28 16.46 -5.81
CA ASP A 112 -18.31 16.22 -6.85
C ASP A 112 -18.41 14.74 -7.22
N ALA A 113 -17.27 14.06 -7.40
CA ALA A 113 -17.23 12.62 -7.65
C ALA A 113 -17.74 11.82 -6.44
N PHE A 114 -17.42 12.28 -5.22
CA PHE A 114 -17.88 11.66 -3.98
C PHE A 114 -19.40 11.78 -3.80
N ILE A 115 -20.01 12.92 -4.15
CA ILE A 115 -21.47 13.09 -4.12
C ILE A 115 -22.16 12.13 -5.09
N LEU A 116 -21.62 11.98 -6.31
CA LEU A 116 -22.15 11.02 -7.28
C LEU A 116 -21.99 9.57 -6.80
N PHE A 117 -20.85 9.26 -6.18
CA PHE A 117 -20.62 7.96 -5.55
C PHE A 117 -21.66 7.66 -4.46
N LEU A 118 -21.89 8.59 -3.54
CA LEU A 118 -22.91 8.44 -2.48
C LEU A 118 -24.31 8.24 -3.05
N PHE A 119 -24.67 8.95 -4.13
CA PHE A 119 -25.96 8.77 -4.80
C PHE A 119 -26.13 7.34 -5.34
N ILE A 120 -25.09 6.76 -5.92
CA ILE A 120 -25.12 5.39 -6.45
C ILE A 120 -25.23 4.37 -5.31
N VAL A 121 -24.44 4.52 -4.25
CA VAL A 121 -24.53 3.64 -3.07
C VAL A 121 -25.95 3.69 -2.48
N LEU A 122 -26.53 4.88 -2.36
CA LEU A 122 -27.92 5.05 -1.90
C LEU A 122 -28.93 4.41 -2.84
N PHE A 123 -28.80 4.60 -4.15
CA PHE A 123 -29.70 4.04 -5.15
C PHE A 123 -29.71 2.50 -5.10
N PHE A 124 -28.54 1.87 -5.15
CA PHE A 124 -28.43 0.41 -5.05
C PHE A 124 -28.77 -0.10 -3.65
N GLY A 125 -28.51 0.68 -2.60
CA GLY A 125 -28.93 0.37 -1.23
C GLY A 125 -30.44 0.30 -1.07
N ILE A 126 -31.18 1.24 -1.66
CA ILE A 126 -32.65 1.22 -1.67
C ILE A 126 -33.17 0.04 -2.49
N ILE A 127 -32.59 -0.26 -3.66
CA ILE A 127 -32.98 -1.43 -4.46
C ILE A 127 -32.74 -2.72 -3.68
N GLY A 128 -31.56 -2.89 -3.08
CA GLY A 128 -31.22 -4.06 -2.28
C GLY A 128 -32.13 -4.23 -1.06
N LEU A 129 -32.45 -3.14 -0.36
CA LEU A 129 -33.43 -3.12 0.74
C LEU A 129 -34.79 -3.65 0.28
N GLN A 130 -35.30 -3.19 -0.86
CA GLN A 130 -36.61 -3.64 -1.36
C GLN A 130 -36.61 -5.10 -1.83
N LEU A 131 -35.49 -5.59 -2.36
CA LEU A 131 -35.40 -6.96 -2.89
C LEU A 131 -35.08 -8.01 -1.81
N TYR A 132 -34.27 -7.65 -0.81
CA TYR A 132 -33.59 -8.60 0.08
C TYR A 132 -33.86 -8.37 1.57
N SER A 133 -34.78 -7.48 1.94
CA SER A 133 -35.21 -7.33 3.33
C SER A 133 -35.65 -8.67 3.93
N GLY A 134 -35.05 -9.04 5.07
CA GLY A 134 -35.30 -10.29 5.78
C GLY A 134 -34.78 -11.55 5.09
N ALA A 135 -34.15 -11.45 3.91
CA ALA A 135 -33.71 -12.61 3.15
C ALA A 135 -32.58 -13.36 3.86
N PHE A 136 -31.63 -12.64 4.47
CA PHE A 136 -30.43 -13.23 5.08
C PHE A 136 -30.67 -13.82 6.46
N ARG A 137 -31.91 -13.84 6.93
CA ARG A 137 -32.32 -14.57 8.14
C ARG A 137 -32.72 -16.01 7.86
N GLN A 138 -32.90 -16.38 6.59
CA GLN A 138 -33.37 -17.71 6.21
C GLN A 138 -32.27 -18.76 6.35
N GLN A 139 -32.38 -19.58 7.39
CA GLN A 139 -31.39 -20.61 7.74
C GLN A 139 -32.06 -21.98 7.93
N CYS A 140 -31.27 -23.04 7.81
CA CYS A 140 -31.71 -24.41 8.05
C CYS A 140 -31.61 -24.75 9.54
N PHE A 141 -32.72 -25.24 10.11
CA PHE A 141 -32.80 -25.70 11.49
C PHE A 141 -33.21 -27.18 11.53
N CYS A 142 -32.64 -27.93 12.48
CA CYS A 142 -33.01 -29.33 12.65
C CYS A 142 -34.39 -29.45 13.30
N VAL A 143 -35.22 -30.37 12.79
CA VAL A 143 -36.50 -30.72 13.41
C VAL A 143 -36.21 -31.61 14.63
N THR A 144 -36.47 -31.12 15.85
CA THR A 144 -36.34 -31.92 17.08
C THR A 144 -37.67 -32.10 17.79
N GLU A 145 -37.81 -33.20 18.54
CA GLU A 145 -38.97 -33.48 19.41
C GLU A 145 -39.12 -32.45 20.55
N GLY A 146 -38.10 -31.62 20.82
CA GLY A 146 -38.03 -30.66 21.92
C GLY A 146 -38.96 -29.44 21.83
N LEU A 147 -39.68 -29.25 20.73
CA LEU A 147 -40.73 -28.23 20.64
C LEU A 147 -41.91 -28.50 21.60
N GLN A 148 -41.98 -29.68 22.20
CA GLN A 148 -42.94 -30.01 23.26
C GLN A 148 -42.45 -29.64 24.67
N GLU A 149 -41.12 -29.53 24.89
CA GLU A 149 -40.54 -29.14 26.18
C GLU A 149 -40.27 -27.63 26.28
N ALA A 150 -40.02 -26.94 25.16
CA ALA A 150 -39.98 -25.47 25.12
C ALA A 150 -41.34 -24.84 25.48
N ASP A 151 -42.45 -25.50 25.15
CA ASP A 151 -43.82 -25.17 25.58
C ASP A 151 -43.97 -25.20 27.12
N SER A 152 -43.19 -26.05 27.79
CA SER A 152 -43.27 -26.23 29.25
C SER A 152 -42.48 -25.18 30.03
N ASN A 153 -41.33 -24.75 29.50
CA ASN A 153 -40.37 -23.90 30.23
C ASN A 153 -40.31 -22.45 29.73
N HIS A 154 -40.76 -22.16 28.50
CA HIS A 154 -40.77 -20.81 27.91
C HIS A 154 -42.04 -20.55 27.06
N PRO A 155 -43.22 -20.39 27.71
CA PRO A 155 -44.51 -20.23 27.02
C PRO A 155 -44.64 -18.92 26.21
N ASP A 156 -43.74 -17.97 26.40
CA ASP A 156 -43.74 -16.69 25.67
C ASP A 156 -43.18 -16.83 24.24
N LEU A 157 -42.23 -17.75 24.02
CA LEU A 157 -41.63 -18.02 22.71
C LEU A 157 -42.63 -18.68 21.73
N VAL A 158 -43.52 -19.54 22.23
CA VAL A 158 -44.58 -20.21 21.44
C VAL A 158 -45.73 -19.24 21.10
N LYS A 159 -46.04 -18.29 22.00
CA LYS A 159 -47.10 -17.31 21.80
C LYS A 159 -46.73 -16.20 20.81
N GLU A 160 -45.47 -15.85 20.75
CA GLU A 160 -45.00 -14.76 19.88
C GLU A 160 -44.83 -15.24 18.42
N PHE A 161 -44.64 -16.55 18.18
CA PHE A 161 -44.45 -17.11 16.84
C PHE A 161 -45.15 -18.48 16.63
N PRO A 162 -46.44 -18.50 16.20
CA PRO A 162 -47.22 -19.73 16.00
C PRO A 162 -46.71 -20.69 14.91
N SER A 163 -45.68 -20.31 14.15
CA SER A 163 -45.06 -21.10 13.07
C SER A 163 -43.97 -22.07 13.53
N LEU A 164 -43.69 -22.12 14.84
CA LEU A 164 -42.87 -23.14 15.51
C LEU A 164 -43.67 -24.40 15.86
N ALA A 165 -44.96 -24.46 15.52
CA ALA A 165 -45.76 -25.67 15.71
C ALA A 165 -45.21 -26.83 14.85
N PRO A 166 -45.15 -28.06 15.40
CA PRO A 166 -44.63 -29.21 14.68
C PRO A 166 -45.35 -29.39 13.34
N TYR A 167 -44.58 -29.66 12.27
CA TYR A 167 -45.12 -30.02 10.97
C TYR A 167 -45.82 -31.38 11.10
N GLU A 168 -47.15 -31.36 11.24
CA GLU A 168 -47.97 -32.56 11.11
C GLU A 168 -47.90 -33.06 9.66
N ASN A 169 -47.43 -34.30 9.48
CA ASN A 169 -47.58 -34.99 8.21
C ASN A 169 -49.09 -35.13 7.90
N THR A 170 -49.57 -34.41 6.90
CA THR A 170 -50.99 -34.33 6.47
C THR A 170 -51.62 -35.67 6.06
N THR A 171 -50.85 -36.76 6.07
CA THR A 171 -51.34 -38.11 5.75
C THR A 171 -51.36 -39.07 6.94
N THR A 172 -50.61 -38.79 8.02
CA THR A 172 -50.44 -39.75 9.15
C THR A 172 -50.51 -39.12 10.54
N GLY A 173 -50.47 -37.79 10.68
CA GLY A 173 -50.53 -37.11 11.99
C GLY A 173 -49.40 -37.50 12.94
N ALA A 174 -48.33 -38.12 12.45
CA ALA A 174 -47.21 -38.57 13.25
C ALA A 174 -46.04 -37.57 13.18
N LEU A 175 -45.50 -37.20 14.34
CA LEU A 175 -44.19 -36.56 14.47
C LEU A 175 -43.15 -37.48 13.83
N LEU A 176 -42.32 -36.96 12.94
CA LEU A 176 -41.27 -37.75 12.33
C LEU A 176 -40.22 -38.10 13.40
N PRO A 177 -39.98 -39.39 13.70
CA PRO A 177 -39.00 -39.77 14.71
C PRO A 177 -37.58 -39.51 14.20
N ARG A 178 -36.69 -39.10 15.12
CA ARG A 178 -35.24 -39.08 14.91
C ARG A 178 -34.81 -40.47 14.41
N PRO A 179 -34.12 -40.62 13.26
CA PRO A 179 -33.60 -41.92 12.88
C PRO A 179 -32.48 -42.31 13.86
N LYS A 180 -32.80 -43.16 14.83
CA LYS A 180 -31.78 -43.87 15.60
C LYS A 180 -31.04 -44.80 14.64
N GLY A 181 -29.82 -44.43 14.25
CA GLY A 181 -28.88 -45.32 13.56
C GLY A 181 -28.72 -45.14 12.05
N SER A 182 -29.04 -43.98 11.47
CA SER A 182 -28.53 -43.65 10.12
C SER A 182 -27.11 -43.11 10.23
N ASN A 183 -26.20 -43.58 9.36
CA ASN A 183 -24.91 -42.94 9.08
C ASN A 183 -25.16 -41.57 8.41
N LEU A 184 -25.74 -40.62 9.14
CA LEU A 184 -25.88 -39.24 8.71
C LEU A 184 -24.62 -38.49 9.14
N THR A 185 -23.97 -37.82 8.19
CA THR A 185 -22.67 -37.15 8.36
C THR A 185 -22.75 -35.80 9.10
N THR A 186 -23.93 -35.38 9.55
CA THR A 186 -24.13 -34.05 10.15
C THR A 186 -24.83 -34.22 11.49
N GLU A 187 -24.10 -33.99 12.58
CA GLU A 187 -24.69 -33.93 13.92
C GLU A 187 -25.46 -32.61 14.07
N CYS A 188 -26.55 -32.59 14.84
CA CYS A 188 -27.25 -31.34 15.18
C CYS A 188 -26.81 -30.92 16.57
N VAL A 189 -26.28 -29.70 16.70
CA VAL A 189 -25.73 -29.16 17.95
C VAL A 189 -26.70 -28.10 18.48
N GLU A 190 -26.90 -28.10 19.80
CA GLU A 190 -27.64 -27.05 20.50
C GLU A 190 -26.79 -25.77 20.52
N GLN A 191 -27.39 -24.63 20.23
CA GLN A 191 -26.67 -23.37 20.23
C GLN A 191 -26.39 -22.92 21.67
N GLU A 192 -25.13 -22.99 22.12
CA GLU A 192 -24.71 -22.58 23.47
C GLU A 192 -24.77 -21.05 23.70
N ASP A 193 -24.81 -20.24 22.63
CA ASP A 193 -24.54 -18.79 22.65
C ASP A 193 -25.73 -17.89 22.22
N GLY A 194 -26.99 -18.24 22.49
CA GLY A 194 -28.14 -17.45 21.98
C GLY A 194 -29.26 -17.16 22.98
N ASP A 195 -29.93 -16.01 22.76
CA ASP A 195 -31.21 -15.55 23.35
C ASP A 195 -32.39 -16.56 23.18
N PHE A 196 -32.15 -17.73 22.60
CA PHE A 196 -33.16 -18.70 22.15
C PHE A 196 -32.76 -20.15 22.48
N PRO A 197 -32.89 -20.59 23.75
CA PRO A 197 -32.63 -21.97 24.15
C PRO A 197 -33.59 -22.96 23.46
N GLY A 198 -33.08 -24.12 23.01
CA GLY A 198 -33.87 -25.18 22.37
C GLY A 198 -33.87 -25.20 20.83
N LEU A 199 -33.07 -24.34 20.19
CA LEU A 199 -32.89 -24.35 18.73
C LEU A 199 -31.65 -25.17 18.35
N PHE A 200 -31.81 -26.13 17.43
CA PHE A 200 -30.72 -27.01 16.98
C PHE A 200 -30.30 -26.67 15.56
N ARG A 201 -29.02 -26.39 15.36
CA ARG A 201 -28.42 -26.12 14.04
C ARG A 201 -27.56 -27.31 13.61
N PRO A 202 -27.48 -27.64 12.32
CA PRO A 202 -26.50 -28.62 11.83
C PRO A 202 -25.07 -28.18 12.17
N GLU A 203 -24.24 -29.13 12.60
CA GLU A 203 -22.82 -28.94 12.89
C GLU A 203 -22.06 -28.52 11.62
N GLY A 204 -21.37 -27.38 11.66
CA GLY A 204 -20.63 -26.81 10.53
C GLY A 204 -20.96 -25.34 10.25
N GLU A 205 -20.74 -24.91 9.00
CA GLU A 205 -21.04 -23.54 8.55
C GLU A 205 -22.55 -23.26 8.48
N GLU A 206 -22.92 -21.99 8.71
CA GLU A 206 -24.30 -21.52 8.61
C GLU A 206 -24.87 -21.75 7.20
N ARG A 207 -25.86 -22.65 7.10
CA ARG A 207 -26.52 -22.96 5.82
C ARG A 207 -27.76 -22.11 5.62
N TYR A 208 -27.71 -21.31 4.57
CA TYR A 208 -28.80 -20.45 4.13
C TYR A 208 -29.66 -21.16 3.09
N CYS A 209 -30.95 -20.87 3.12
CA CYS A 209 -31.93 -21.64 2.36
C CYS A 209 -33.08 -20.77 1.86
N THR A 210 -33.92 -21.37 1.02
CA THR A 210 -35.22 -20.83 0.64
C THR A 210 -36.22 -21.94 0.38
N GLU A 211 -37.50 -21.69 0.65
CA GLU A 211 -38.59 -22.62 0.32
C GLU A 211 -38.88 -22.64 -1.20
N SER A 212 -38.42 -21.63 -1.94
CA SER A 212 -38.60 -21.55 -3.39
C SER A 212 -37.58 -22.42 -4.11
N GLU A 213 -38.04 -23.38 -4.91
CA GLU A 213 -37.15 -24.11 -5.82
C GLU A 213 -36.64 -23.18 -6.94
N GLY A 214 -35.33 -23.08 -7.07
CA GLY A 214 -34.69 -22.27 -8.10
C GLY A 214 -33.28 -22.77 -8.40
N MET A 215 -32.74 -22.39 -9.57
CA MET A 215 -31.34 -22.71 -9.86
C MET A 215 -30.43 -21.99 -8.85
N GLY A 216 -29.54 -22.74 -8.21
CA GLY A 216 -28.58 -22.21 -7.24
C GLY A 216 -29.15 -21.87 -5.86
N THR A 217 -30.42 -22.14 -5.59
CA THR A 217 -31.01 -21.95 -4.25
C THR A 217 -30.41 -22.93 -3.25
N GLY A 218 -30.27 -22.49 -1.99
CA GLY A 218 -29.84 -23.32 -0.89
C GLY A 218 -31.00 -24.19 -0.41
N HIS A 219 -30.71 -25.47 -0.21
CA HIS A 219 -31.68 -26.44 0.29
C HIS A 219 -31.19 -27.03 1.61
N CYS A 220 -32.15 -27.28 2.50
CA CYS A 220 -31.89 -27.97 3.75
C CYS A 220 -31.91 -29.49 3.52
N GLY A 221 -31.27 -30.25 4.42
CA GLY A 221 -31.28 -31.71 4.37
C GLY A 221 -32.63 -32.32 4.76
N ASP A 222 -32.75 -33.65 4.63
CA ASP A 222 -34.02 -34.40 4.81
C ASP A 222 -34.69 -34.23 6.20
N TRP A 223 -33.97 -33.73 7.22
CA TRP A 223 -34.45 -33.54 8.60
C TRP A 223 -34.35 -32.08 9.08
N GLU A 224 -34.26 -31.16 8.12
CA GLU A 224 -34.09 -29.74 8.38
C GLU A 224 -35.20 -28.92 7.73
N VAL A 225 -35.58 -27.83 8.37
CA VAL A 225 -36.58 -26.88 7.88
C VAL A 225 -35.95 -25.50 7.67
N CYS A 226 -36.33 -24.85 6.57
CA CYS A 226 -35.89 -23.50 6.28
C CYS A 226 -36.78 -22.48 7.00
N ARG A 227 -36.22 -21.67 7.89
CA ARG A 227 -36.98 -20.63 8.62
C ARG A 227 -36.17 -19.33 8.75
N PRO A 228 -36.84 -18.16 8.71
CA PRO A 228 -36.21 -16.87 8.94
C PRO A 228 -36.05 -16.63 10.45
N PHE A 229 -35.09 -17.31 11.09
CA PHE A 229 -34.88 -17.25 12.54
C PHE A 229 -33.41 -16.98 12.86
N GLY A 230 -33.15 -16.22 13.93
CA GLY A 230 -31.80 -15.86 14.37
C GLY A 230 -31.31 -14.49 13.90
N GLU A 231 -30.04 -14.22 14.22
CA GLU A 231 -29.33 -13.02 13.80
C GLU A 231 -28.87 -13.12 12.34
N ASN A 232 -28.68 -11.96 11.70
CA ASN A 232 -28.08 -11.91 10.37
C ASN A 232 -26.60 -12.32 10.43
N PRO A 233 -25.99 -12.77 9.31
CA PRO A 233 -24.58 -13.12 9.26
C PRO A 233 -23.65 -12.01 9.75
N ASN A 234 -22.46 -12.40 10.22
CA ASN A 234 -21.43 -11.52 10.77
C ASN A 234 -21.96 -10.65 11.92
N ASP A 235 -22.46 -11.28 12.98
CA ASP A 235 -22.99 -10.63 14.18
C ASP A 235 -24.05 -9.55 13.87
N GLY A 236 -24.95 -9.86 12.93
CA GLY A 236 -26.03 -8.96 12.54
C GLY A 236 -25.65 -7.89 11.51
N VAL A 237 -24.38 -7.75 11.12
CA VAL A 237 -23.90 -6.65 10.25
C VAL A 237 -24.32 -6.82 8.79
N THR A 238 -24.28 -8.04 8.27
CA THR A 238 -24.51 -8.30 6.84
C THR A 238 -26.00 -8.52 6.57
N ASN A 239 -26.73 -7.44 6.24
CA ASN A 239 -28.15 -7.52 5.91
C ASN A 239 -28.66 -6.35 5.05
N PHE A 240 -29.86 -6.52 4.49
CA PHE A 240 -30.63 -5.51 3.79
C PHE A 240 -31.92 -5.14 4.54
N ASP A 241 -31.95 -5.28 5.88
CA ASP A 241 -33.18 -5.07 6.66
C ASP A 241 -33.47 -3.58 6.89
N ASN A 242 -32.42 -2.76 6.94
CA ASN A 242 -32.50 -1.32 7.16
C ASN A 242 -31.63 -0.56 6.14
N LEU A 243 -31.97 0.70 5.87
CA LEU A 243 -31.23 1.52 4.90
C LEU A 243 -29.74 1.66 5.26
N GLY A 244 -29.40 1.84 6.54
CA GLY A 244 -28.01 1.99 6.98
C GLY A 244 -27.16 0.75 6.70
N TRP A 245 -27.67 -0.43 7.04
CA TRP A 245 -26.99 -1.70 6.76
C TRP A 245 -26.95 -2.02 5.27
N ALA A 246 -28.03 -1.75 4.53
CA ALA A 246 -28.06 -1.92 3.07
C ALA A 246 -27.00 -1.06 2.36
N VAL A 247 -26.85 0.21 2.78
CA VAL A 247 -25.84 1.14 2.24
C VAL A 247 -24.42 0.67 2.58
N LEU A 248 -24.19 0.21 3.82
CA LEU A 248 -22.89 -0.32 4.25
C LEU A 248 -22.52 -1.59 3.49
N LEU A 249 -23.47 -2.49 3.26
CA LEU A 249 -23.27 -3.74 2.53
C LEU A 249 -23.03 -3.46 1.04
N VAL A 250 -23.76 -2.52 0.43
CA VAL A 250 -23.50 -2.07 -0.94
C VAL A 250 -22.11 -1.44 -1.06
N PHE A 251 -21.70 -0.63 -0.08
CA PHE A 251 -20.35 -0.07 -0.02
C PHE A 251 -19.28 -1.18 0.02
N GLN A 252 -19.45 -2.18 0.88
CA GLN A 252 -18.56 -3.35 0.96
C GLN A 252 -18.49 -4.12 -0.37
N VAL A 253 -19.61 -4.26 -1.09
CA VAL A 253 -19.61 -4.90 -2.41
C VAL A 253 -18.84 -4.07 -3.44
N ILE A 254 -18.99 -2.75 -3.44
CA ILE A 254 -18.28 -1.85 -4.36
C ILE A 254 -16.76 -1.84 -4.11
N THR A 255 -16.32 -2.01 -2.85
CA THR A 255 -14.89 -2.15 -2.52
C THR A 255 -14.30 -3.51 -2.90
N LEU A 256 -15.12 -4.43 -3.42
CA LEU A 256 -14.74 -5.80 -3.81
C LEU A 256 -14.23 -6.66 -2.65
N GLU A 257 -14.62 -6.35 -1.42
CA GLU A 257 -14.23 -7.11 -0.23
C GLU A 257 -15.35 -8.05 0.21
N GLY A 258 -15.13 -9.37 0.14
CA GLY A 258 -16.13 -10.37 0.57
C GLY A 258 -17.43 -10.38 -0.25
N TRP A 259 -17.49 -9.65 -1.37
CA TRP A 259 -18.70 -9.52 -2.19
C TRP A 259 -19.21 -10.85 -2.76
N ALA A 260 -18.30 -11.78 -3.07
CA ALA A 260 -18.66 -13.10 -3.59
C ALA A 260 -19.43 -13.92 -2.56
N SER A 261 -19.06 -13.81 -1.27
CA SER A 261 -19.77 -14.48 -0.18
C SER A 261 -21.18 -13.91 -0.01
N ILE A 262 -21.35 -12.59 -0.10
CA ILE A 262 -22.66 -11.92 -0.03
C ILE A 262 -23.55 -12.29 -1.23
N MET A 263 -22.96 -12.35 -2.43
CA MET A 263 -23.66 -12.80 -3.63
C MET A 263 -24.09 -14.26 -3.48
N ASN A 264 -23.20 -15.15 -3.03
CA ASN A 264 -23.52 -16.57 -2.79
C ASN A 264 -24.60 -16.74 -1.72
N LEU A 265 -24.58 -15.93 -0.66
CA LEU A 265 -25.63 -15.87 0.36
C LEU A 265 -26.99 -15.47 -0.25
N THR A 266 -27.00 -14.45 -1.10
CA THR A 266 -28.22 -14.02 -1.79
C THR A 266 -28.70 -15.07 -2.79
N ARG A 267 -27.77 -15.74 -3.47
CA ARG A 267 -28.06 -16.87 -4.35
C ARG A 267 -28.74 -18.00 -3.59
N ALA A 268 -28.23 -18.34 -2.42
CA ALA A 268 -28.80 -19.39 -1.58
C ALA A 268 -30.24 -19.06 -1.11
N THR A 269 -30.57 -17.79 -0.90
CA THR A 269 -31.87 -17.37 -0.34
C THR A 269 -32.89 -16.90 -1.39
N LYS A 270 -32.45 -16.43 -2.56
CA LYS A 270 -33.32 -15.86 -3.61
C LYS A 270 -33.08 -16.45 -5.00
N GLY A 271 -32.05 -17.27 -5.18
CA GLY A 271 -31.71 -17.94 -6.44
C GLY A 271 -30.74 -17.15 -7.33
N ILE A 272 -30.22 -17.81 -8.38
CA ILE A 272 -29.11 -17.35 -9.23
C ILE A 272 -29.35 -16.08 -10.04
N VAL A 273 -30.61 -15.74 -10.35
CA VAL A 273 -30.93 -14.53 -11.13
C VAL A 273 -30.48 -13.26 -10.40
N ASN A 274 -30.45 -13.29 -9.06
CA ASN A 274 -30.04 -12.17 -8.23
C ASN A 274 -28.53 -11.90 -8.31
N ASP A 275 -27.72 -12.81 -8.85
CA ASP A 275 -26.31 -12.56 -9.12
C ASP A 275 -26.12 -11.39 -10.09
N LEU A 276 -27.09 -11.15 -10.99
CA LEU A 276 -27.07 -10.02 -11.92
C LEU A 276 -27.05 -8.67 -11.20
N PHE A 277 -27.70 -8.56 -10.04
CA PHE A 277 -27.65 -7.36 -9.21
C PHE A 277 -26.22 -7.08 -8.75
N TYR A 278 -25.51 -8.10 -8.25
CA TYR A 278 -24.14 -7.97 -7.77
C TYR A 278 -23.13 -7.77 -8.90
N ILE A 279 -23.29 -8.47 -10.03
CA ILE A 279 -22.45 -8.27 -11.22
C ILE A 279 -22.62 -6.85 -11.74
N GLY A 280 -23.87 -6.37 -11.86
CA GLY A 280 -24.15 -4.99 -12.23
C GLY A 280 -23.52 -4.00 -11.24
N LEU A 281 -23.75 -4.20 -9.96
CA LEU A 281 -23.20 -3.36 -8.90
C LEU A 281 -21.67 -3.31 -8.92
N VAL A 282 -20.99 -4.44 -9.14
CA VAL A 282 -19.53 -4.51 -9.25
C VAL A 282 -19.05 -3.81 -10.51
N VAL A 283 -19.67 -4.04 -11.67
CA VAL A 283 -19.26 -3.38 -12.93
C VAL A 283 -19.42 -1.87 -12.84
N PHE A 284 -20.58 -1.39 -12.40
CA PHE A 284 -20.84 0.03 -12.24
C PHE A 284 -20.01 0.64 -11.10
N GLY A 285 -19.97 -0.02 -9.94
CA GLY A 285 -19.25 0.44 -8.75
C GLY A 285 -17.74 0.50 -8.94
N ALA A 286 -17.13 -0.55 -9.50
CA ALA A 286 -15.69 -0.59 -9.76
C ALA A 286 -15.29 0.45 -10.82
N PHE A 287 -16.10 0.65 -11.86
CA PHE A 287 -15.87 1.74 -12.82
C PHE A 287 -15.82 3.10 -12.13
N PHE A 288 -16.75 3.38 -11.21
CA PHE A 288 -16.74 4.62 -10.44
C PHE A 288 -15.55 4.74 -9.49
N MET A 289 -15.17 3.67 -8.78
CA MET A 289 -14.00 3.68 -7.89
C MET A 289 -12.71 3.97 -8.67
N ILE A 290 -12.53 3.38 -9.85
CA ILE A 290 -11.38 3.65 -10.70
C ILE A 290 -11.40 5.10 -11.20
N ASN A 291 -12.55 5.61 -11.63
CA ASN A 291 -12.66 7.00 -12.09
C ASN A 291 -12.39 8.00 -10.96
N LEU A 292 -12.78 7.69 -9.72
CA LEU A 292 -12.48 8.50 -8.55
C LEU A 292 -10.96 8.54 -8.29
N VAL A 293 -10.28 7.40 -8.35
CA VAL A 293 -8.82 7.32 -8.20
C VAL A 293 -8.11 8.10 -9.32
N VAL A 294 -8.54 7.94 -10.57
CA VAL A 294 -7.97 8.65 -11.71
C VAL A 294 -8.17 10.17 -11.56
N ALA A 295 -9.35 10.62 -11.15
CA ALA A 295 -9.60 12.04 -10.90
C ALA A 295 -8.66 12.62 -9.84
N VAL A 296 -8.45 11.90 -8.73
CA VAL A 296 -7.49 12.30 -7.70
C VAL A 296 -6.07 12.35 -8.26
N LEU A 297 -5.63 11.33 -8.99
CA LEU A 297 -4.28 11.29 -9.56
C LEU A 297 -4.06 12.45 -10.53
N VAL A 298 -4.98 12.68 -11.48
CA VAL A 298 -4.89 13.78 -12.45
C VAL A 298 -4.86 15.12 -11.74
N SER A 299 -5.70 15.32 -10.71
CA SER A 299 -5.68 16.58 -9.95
C SER A 299 -4.35 16.84 -9.24
N ASN A 300 -3.68 15.79 -8.76
CA ASN A 300 -2.36 15.93 -8.13
C ASN A 300 -1.27 16.22 -9.17
N PHE A 301 -1.33 15.59 -10.35
CA PHE A 301 -0.39 15.86 -11.46
C PHE A 301 -0.54 17.28 -12.00
N ASP A 302 -1.77 17.78 -12.15
CA ASP A 302 -2.03 19.14 -12.59
C ASP A 302 -1.48 20.17 -11.59
N GLN A 303 -1.69 19.96 -10.28
CA GLN A 303 -1.14 20.84 -9.24
C GLN A 303 0.40 20.88 -9.25
N SER A 304 1.06 19.72 -9.40
CA SER A 304 2.53 19.69 -9.46
C SER A 304 3.08 20.40 -10.71
N SER A 305 2.37 20.33 -11.83
CA SER A 305 2.78 20.96 -13.09
C SER A 305 2.65 22.49 -13.03
N ASP A 306 1.58 22.98 -12.39
CA ASP A 306 1.34 24.41 -12.22
C ASP A 306 2.31 25.05 -11.22
N GLU A 307 2.71 24.34 -10.16
CA GLU A 307 3.72 24.80 -9.19
C GLU A 307 5.12 24.94 -9.82
N GLU A 308 5.52 24.00 -10.69
CA GLU A 308 6.79 24.10 -11.44
C GLU A 308 6.77 25.27 -12.43
N ALA A 309 5.65 25.51 -13.11
CA ALA A 309 5.48 26.63 -14.03
C ALA A 309 5.49 27.99 -13.31
N ALA A 310 4.91 28.08 -12.11
CA ALA A 310 4.90 29.30 -11.29
C ALA A 310 6.26 29.57 -10.61
N GLY A 311 6.94 28.53 -10.13
CA GLY A 311 8.26 28.65 -9.48
C GLY A 311 9.39 29.07 -10.42
N GLY A 312 9.27 28.80 -11.73
CA GLY A 312 10.22 29.24 -12.75
C GLY A 312 10.12 30.74 -13.12
N GLY A 313 9.07 31.44 -12.69
CA GLY A 313 8.79 32.82 -13.09
C GLY A 313 9.46 33.91 -12.26
N GLU A 314 9.93 33.62 -11.04
CA GLU A 314 10.26 34.66 -10.05
C GLU A 314 11.76 34.94 -9.85
N GLN A 315 12.64 34.38 -10.69
CA GLN A 315 14.09 34.73 -10.70
C GLN A 315 14.58 35.51 -11.94
N ALA A 316 13.72 35.81 -12.92
CA ALA A 316 14.10 36.53 -14.13
C ALA A 316 13.78 38.04 -14.05
N GLY A 317 14.30 38.74 -13.04
CA GLY A 317 13.96 40.15 -12.80
C GLY A 317 15.02 40.94 -12.03
N GLY A 318 16.29 40.87 -12.45
CA GLY A 318 17.37 41.66 -11.84
C GLY A 318 18.55 41.88 -12.79
N GLU A 319 18.63 43.09 -13.33
CA GLU A 319 19.78 43.80 -13.91
C GLU A 319 20.92 42.99 -14.57
N ALA A 320 20.91 42.96 -15.91
CA ALA A 320 22.06 42.52 -16.71
C ALA A 320 23.18 43.59 -16.73
N LYS A 321 24.34 43.27 -16.14
CA LYS A 321 25.62 43.92 -16.47
C LYS A 321 26.31 43.15 -17.61
N PRO A 322 26.84 43.83 -18.63
CA PRO A 322 27.50 43.15 -19.74
C PRO A 322 28.96 42.82 -19.38
N GLY A 323 29.30 41.53 -19.36
CA GLY A 323 30.69 41.07 -19.37
C GLY A 323 31.06 40.12 -18.24
N GLU A 324 30.47 38.93 -18.19
CA GLU A 324 31.03 37.73 -17.56
C GLU A 324 30.28 36.50 -18.11
N PRO A 325 30.95 35.37 -18.37
CA PRO A 325 30.30 34.17 -18.89
C PRO A 325 29.45 33.52 -17.79
N SER A 326 28.14 33.40 -18.06
CA SER A 326 27.16 32.80 -17.17
C SER A 326 27.51 31.33 -16.82
N PRO A 327 27.22 30.87 -15.59
CA PRO A 327 27.19 29.45 -15.26
C PRO A 327 25.98 28.81 -15.93
N LEU A 328 26.18 27.68 -16.63
CA LEU A 328 25.07 26.84 -17.10
C LEU A 328 24.32 26.33 -15.87
N GLY A 329 23.10 26.85 -15.70
CA GLY A 329 22.12 26.39 -14.72
C GLY A 329 21.61 25.01 -15.08
N GLY A 330 21.39 24.22 -14.03
CA GLY A 330 20.80 22.89 -14.11
C GLY A 330 19.34 22.94 -14.53
N SER A 331 18.99 22.03 -15.44
CA SER A 331 17.63 21.58 -15.71
C SER A 331 17.44 20.25 -14.99
N THR A 332 16.59 20.23 -13.98
CA THR A 332 16.01 19.01 -13.42
C THR A 332 14.88 18.59 -14.35
N GLY A 333 15.08 17.50 -15.09
CA GLY A 333 14.05 16.89 -15.93
C GLY A 333 14.58 15.64 -16.63
N ASN A 334 14.05 14.47 -16.24
CA ASN A 334 14.29 13.14 -16.81
C ASN A 334 15.70 12.54 -16.67
N ALA A 335 15.97 12.00 -15.47
CA ALA A 335 17.13 11.15 -15.13
C ALA A 335 17.22 9.80 -15.90
N MET A 336 16.42 9.61 -16.96
CA MET A 336 16.45 8.42 -17.82
C MET A 336 16.88 8.74 -19.26
N GLY A 337 16.97 10.02 -19.66
CA GLY A 337 17.46 10.45 -20.97
C GLY A 337 18.86 11.06 -20.97
N ASP A 338 19.31 11.60 -19.83
CA ASP A 338 20.61 12.29 -19.73
C ASP A 338 21.80 11.33 -19.73
N THR A 339 21.59 10.06 -19.36
CA THR A 339 22.61 9.01 -19.40
C THR A 339 23.01 8.65 -20.83
N GLU A 340 22.05 8.61 -21.76
CA GLU A 340 22.32 8.32 -23.17
C GLU A 340 23.06 9.46 -23.87
N LEU A 341 22.81 10.72 -23.49
CA LEU A 341 23.48 11.89 -24.08
C LEU A 341 24.91 12.04 -23.58
N GLN A 342 25.17 11.70 -22.31
CA GLN A 342 26.52 11.77 -21.75
C GLN A 342 27.38 10.56 -22.15
N GLU A 343 26.79 9.37 -22.31
CA GLU A 343 27.45 8.24 -22.98
C GLU A 343 27.70 8.51 -24.46
N SER A 344 26.78 9.15 -25.19
CA SER A 344 26.99 9.49 -26.61
C SER A 344 28.08 10.54 -26.78
N LEU A 345 28.14 11.56 -25.93
CA LEU A 345 29.18 12.59 -25.98
C LEU A 345 30.55 12.05 -25.55
N LEU A 346 30.60 11.11 -24.60
CA LEU A 346 31.83 10.41 -24.22
C LEU A 346 32.26 9.42 -25.33
N ALA A 347 31.31 8.70 -25.93
CA ALA A 347 31.54 7.81 -27.08
C ALA A 347 32.01 8.60 -28.31
N ASP A 348 31.45 9.78 -28.56
CA ASP A 348 31.87 10.69 -29.63
C ASP A 348 33.24 11.32 -29.35
N ALA A 349 33.55 11.67 -28.10
CA ALA A 349 34.87 12.14 -27.69
C ALA A 349 35.94 11.04 -27.80
N VAL A 350 35.58 9.80 -27.47
CA VAL A 350 36.45 8.61 -27.60
C VAL A 350 36.60 8.19 -29.06
N HIS A 351 35.55 8.24 -29.88
CA HIS A 351 35.64 8.02 -31.33
C HIS A 351 36.41 9.14 -32.05
N ALA A 352 36.31 10.40 -31.59
CA ALA A 352 37.14 11.49 -32.08
C ALA A 352 38.63 11.30 -31.71
N ALA A 353 38.92 10.74 -30.54
CA ALA A 353 40.28 10.33 -30.15
C ALA A 353 40.79 9.13 -30.98
N GLU A 354 39.91 8.21 -31.37
CA GLU A 354 40.25 7.05 -32.20
C GLU A 354 40.65 7.43 -33.63
N LYS A 355 40.08 8.51 -34.19
CA LYS A 355 40.43 9.03 -35.53
C LYS A 355 41.79 9.74 -35.60
N THR A 356 42.39 10.13 -34.47
CA THR A 356 43.63 10.92 -34.48
C THR A 356 44.91 10.13 -34.22
N ASN A 357 44.86 8.88 -33.73
CA ASN A 357 46.05 8.02 -33.63
C ASN A 357 45.73 6.53 -33.45
N PRO A 358 45.74 5.70 -34.50
CA PRO A 358 45.62 4.27 -34.33
C PRO A 358 46.96 3.70 -33.83
N MET A 359 47.01 3.18 -32.59
CA MET A 359 48.10 2.32 -32.11
C MET A 359 47.78 0.87 -32.47
N TYR A 360 48.42 0.36 -33.52
CA TYR A 360 48.43 -1.07 -33.82
C TYR A 360 49.27 -1.79 -32.76
N ILE A 361 48.69 -2.78 -32.08
CA ILE A 361 49.47 -3.80 -31.35
C ILE A 361 50.14 -4.66 -32.41
N SER A 362 51.35 -4.25 -32.83
CA SER A 362 52.28 -5.13 -33.53
C SER A 362 53.08 -5.93 -32.50
N ARG A 363 53.70 -7.00 -32.98
CA ARG A 363 54.28 -8.16 -32.29
C ARG A 363 55.47 -7.89 -31.33
N CYS A 364 55.50 -6.73 -30.68
CA CYS A 364 56.47 -6.34 -29.66
C CYS A 364 55.73 -6.07 -28.33
N PHE A 365 56.23 -6.65 -27.24
CA PHE A 365 55.77 -6.45 -25.84
C PHE A 365 56.10 -5.02 -25.33
N GLY A 366 55.69 -3.96 -26.03
CA GLY A 366 55.98 -2.58 -25.66
C GLY A 366 54.95 -1.58 -26.20
N CYS A 367 54.56 -0.60 -25.38
CA CYS A 367 53.61 0.45 -25.74
C CYS A 367 54.29 1.46 -26.68
N CYS A 368 54.03 1.38 -27.98
CA CYS A 368 54.67 2.22 -28.99
C CYS A 368 53.80 3.44 -29.28
N ARG A 369 54.23 4.65 -28.93
CA ARG A 369 53.51 5.90 -29.27
C ARG A 369 54.09 6.50 -30.54
N ARG A 370 53.24 7.09 -31.38
CA ARG A 370 53.64 7.69 -32.66
C ARG A 370 54.13 9.13 -32.41
N HIS A 371 55.42 9.37 -32.59
CA HIS A 371 56.03 10.71 -32.44
C HIS A 371 56.38 11.32 -33.80
N LYS A 372 56.42 12.66 -33.86
CA LYS A 372 56.91 13.40 -35.04
C LYS A 372 58.43 13.22 -35.09
N LYS A 373 58.97 12.78 -36.24
CA LYS A 373 60.42 12.52 -36.38
C LYS A 373 61.17 13.85 -36.49
N GLU A 374 62.05 14.14 -35.53
CA GLU A 374 62.89 15.34 -35.59
C GLU A 374 63.99 15.15 -36.64
N GLY A 375 63.98 15.98 -37.69
CA GLY A 375 65.03 16.02 -38.73
C GLY A 375 64.77 15.23 -40.02
N GLY A 376 63.54 14.80 -40.33
CA GLY A 376 63.16 14.17 -41.61
C GLY A 376 62.12 14.98 -42.40
N PRO A 377 61.85 14.65 -43.69
CA PRO A 377 60.88 15.39 -44.49
C PRO A 377 59.48 15.38 -43.86
N GLU A 378 58.76 16.49 -44.01
CA GLU A 378 57.48 16.74 -43.36
C GLU A 378 56.48 15.60 -43.61
N GLY A 379 56.01 14.98 -42.52
CA GLY A 379 54.97 13.95 -42.56
C GLY A 379 55.40 12.56 -42.08
N LEU A 380 56.70 12.29 -41.93
CA LEU A 380 57.18 11.01 -41.38
C LEU A 380 57.04 10.96 -39.85
N ARG A 381 56.14 10.08 -39.40
CA ARG A 381 55.90 9.78 -37.98
C ARG A 381 56.58 8.46 -37.61
N GLU A 382 57.35 8.47 -36.53
CA GLU A 382 58.16 7.33 -36.06
C GLU A 382 57.54 6.71 -34.80
N TRP A 383 57.51 5.40 -34.75
CA TRP A 383 57.10 4.66 -33.55
C TRP A 383 58.25 4.65 -32.55
N ARG A 384 58.06 5.26 -31.39
CA ARG A 384 59.01 5.15 -30.27
C ARG A 384 58.35 4.28 -29.20
N CYS A 385 58.98 3.14 -28.92
CA CYS A 385 58.56 2.22 -27.86
C CYS A 385 59.49 2.45 -26.67
N SER A 386 58.91 2.70 -25.49
CA SER A 386 59.68 2.84 -24.25
C SER A 386 59.95 1.47 -23.64
N GLU A 387 61.18 1.23 -23.18
CA GLU A 387 61.64 -0.03 -22.57
C GLU A 387 61.56 -0.02 -21.02
N GLY A 388 60.90 0.98 -20.42
CA GLY A 388 60.81 1.14 -18.97
C GLY A 388 59.54 0.55 -18.33
N TRP A 389 59.69 -0.13 -17.20
CA TRP A 389 58.58 -0.68 -16.39
C TRP A 389 57.53 0.36 -15.98
N ALA A 390 57.93 1.61 -15.73
CA ALA A 390 57.02 2.69 -15.35
C ALA A 390 56.11 3.14 -16.52
N ASP A 391 56.61 3.10 -17.75
CA ASP A 391 55.82 3.47 -18.94
C ASP A 391 54.87 2.35 -19.37
N PHE A 392 55.25 1.10 -19.10
CA PHE A 392 54.36 -0.06 -19.21
C PHE A 392 53.16 0.06 -18.25
N LEU A 393 53.39 0.39 -16.97
CA LEU A 393 52.33 0.59 -15.98
C LEU A 393 51.40 1.75 -16.34
N LYS A 394 51.92 2.86 -16.86
CA LYS A 394 51.11 3.98 -17.36
C LYS A 394 50.27 3.60 -18.59
N CYS A 395 50.75 2.70 -19.43
CA CYS A 395 49.99 2.20 -20.58
C CYS A 395 48.91 1.18 -20.17
N LEU A 396 49.10 0.46 -19.05
CA LEU A 396 48.11 -0.46 -18.49
C LEU A 396 47.01 0.28 -17.68
N PHE A 397 47.42 1.12 -16.72
CA PHE A 397 46.57 1.71 -15.66
C PHE A 397 46.43 3.25 -15.76
N GLY A 398 47.02 3.90 -16.75
CA GLY A 398 46.88 5.36 -16.94
C GLY A 398 45.59 5.75 -17.65
N GLU A 399 45.28 7.06 -17.67
CA GLU A 399 44.14 7.61 -18.40
C GLU A 399 44.22 7.23 -19.89
N GLY A 400 43.24 6.46 -20.37
CA GLY A 400 43.20 5.92 -21.74
C GLY A 400 44.07 4.66 -21.96
N GLY A 401 44.55 4.03 -20.89
CA GLY A 401 45.28 2.76 -20.91
C GLY A 401 44.39 1.55 -21.23
N LEU A 402 44.99 0.36 -21.23
CA LEU A 402 44.30 -0.88 -21.62
C LEU A 402 43.05 -1.16 -20.76
N PHE A 403 43.12 -1.02 -19.43
CA PHE A 403 41.98 -1.28 -18.55
C PHE A 403 40.85 -0.27 -18.73
N ALA A 404 41.17 1.01 -18.94
CA ALA A 404 40.19 2.05 -19.26
C ALA A 404 39.45 1.76 -20.58
N ARG A 405 40.16 1.22 -21.58
CA ARG A 405 39.57 0.83 -22.88
C ARG A 405 38.73 -0.44 -22.77
N ILE A 406 39.11 -1.38 -21.92
CA ILE A 406 38.34 -2.60 -21.65
C ILE A 406 37.06 -2.25 -20.89
N SER A 407 37.16 -1.46 -19.82
CA SER A 407 36.01 -1.05 -19.00
C SER A 407 35.00 -0.22 -19.78
N ALA A 408 35.46 0.63 -20.71
CA ALA A 408 34.57 1.42 -21.57
C ALA A 408 34.07 0.66 -22.81
N SER A 409 34.42 -0.63 -22.97
CA SER A 409 34.01 -1.38 -24.15
C SER A 409 32.57 -1.87 -24.03
N ALA A 410 31.76 -1.63 -25.06
CA ALA A 410 30.38 -2.11 -25.11
C ALA A 410 30.27 -3.65 -25.03
N TRP A 411 31.33 -4.38 -25.37
CA TRP A 411 31.36 -5.83 -25.23
C TRP A 411 31.49 -6.26 -23.77
N PHE A 412 32.31 -5.56 -22.98
CA PHE A 412 32.45 -5.81 -21.55
C PHE A 412 31.16 -5.52 -20.79
N GLU A 413 30.52 -4.37 -21.05
CA GLU A 413 29.22 -4.02 -20.45
C GLU A 413 28.12 -5.03 -20.81
N ARG A 414 28.04 -5.49 -22.07
CA ARG A 414 27.09 -6.55 -22.47
C ARG A 414 27.36 -7.89 -21.79
N PHE A 415 28.63 -8.22 -21.54
CA PHE A 415 29.00 -9.43 -20.82
C PHE A 415 28.55 -9.38 -19.36
N ILE A 416 28.80 -8.27 -18.67
CA ILE A 416 28.34 -8.07 -17.29
C ILE A 416 26.82 -8.12 -17.21
N MET A 417 26.12 -7.45 -18.14
CA MET A 417 24.65 -7.49 -18.19
C MET A 417 24.12 -8.93 -18.37
N LEU A 418 24.77 -9.73 -19.23
CA LEU A 418 24.45 -11.15 -19.37
C LEU A 418 24.66 -11.93 -18.06
N VAL A 419 25.77 -11.68 -17.36
CA VAL A 419 26.07 -12.32 -16.07
C VAL A 419 25.05 -11.94 -15.00
N ILE A 420 24.66 -10.67 -14.91
CA ILE A 420 23.57 -10.19 -14.02
C ILE A 420 22.27 -10.93 -14.33
N THR A 421 21.91 -11.03 -15.61
CA THR A 421 20.69 -11.72 -16.05
C THR A 421 20.71 -13.20 -15.69
N VAL A 422 21.84 -13.89 -15.93
CA VAL A 422 22.01 -15.31 -15.62
C VAL A 422 22.03 -15.57 -14.12
N ASN A 423 22.72 -14.73 -13.34
CA ASN A 423 22.76 -14.80 -11.88
C ASN A 423 21.36 -14.61 -11.28
N THR A 424 20.63 -13.60 -11.74
CA THR A 424 19.24 -13.34 -11.31
C THR A 424 18.32 -14.51 -11.69
N GLY A 425 18.48 -15.06 -12.90
CA GLY A 425 17.73 -16.25 -13.32
C GLY A 425 18.06 -17.48 -12.49
N THR A 426 19.32 -17.66 -12.10
CA THR A 426 19.77 -18.78 -11.25
C THR A 426 19.19 -18.67 -9.84
N LEU A 427 19.16 -17.46 -9.26
CA LEU A 427 18.52 -17.20 -7.97
C LEU A 427 17.00 -17.44 -8.02
N ALA A 428 16.36 -17.15 -9.16
CA ALA A 428 14.93 -17.38 -9.36
C ALA A 428 14.55 -18.87 -9.50
N MET A 429 15.52 -19.77 -9.70
CA MET A 429 15.28 -21.22 -9.81
C MET A 429 15.22 -21.95 -8.46
N ASP A 430 15.53 -21.25 -7.36
CA ASP A 430 15.42 -21.79 -6.00
C ASP A 430 13.95 -22.13 -5.68
N HIS A 431 13.69 -23.38 -5.26
CA HIS A 431 12.35 -23.87 -4.97
C HIS A 431 12.37 -24.98 -3.91
N TRP A 432 11.23 -25.10 -3.21
CA TRP A 432 11.07 -26.09 -2.15
C TRP A 432 11.19 -27.53 -2.67
N GLY A 433 12.00 -28.36 -1.99
CA GLY A 433 12.17 -29.78 -2.31
C GLY A 433 13.18 -30.07 -3.43
N MET A 434 14.08 -29.14 -3.74
CA MET A 434 15.06 -29.32 -4.81
C MET A 434 16.12 -30.39 -4.47
N PRO A 435 16.64 -31.12 -5.48
CA PRO A 435 17.72 -32.08 -5.26
C PRO A 435 19.03 -31.36 -4.91
N VAL A 436 19.82 -31.98 -4.02
CA VAL A 436 21.11 -31.47 -3.53
C VAL A 436 22.08 -31.13 -4.68
N GLU A 437 21.97 -31.80 -5.83
CA GLU A 437 22.79 -31.47 -7.01
C GLU A 437 22.47 -30.10 -7.61
N MET A 438 21.20 -29.69 -7.64
CA MET A 438 20.81 -28.37 -8.13
C MET A 438 21.17 -27.26 -7.13
N GLU A 439 21.03 -27.53 -5.83
CA GLU A 439 21.46 -26.62 -4.76
C GLU A 439 22.96 -26.29 -4.89
N ASN A 440 23.79 -27.32 -5.01
CA ASN A 440 25.24 -27.17 -5.24
C ASN A 440 25.57 -26.39 -6.53
N PHE A 441 24.78 -26.59 -7.61
CA PHE A 441 24.97 -25.85 -8.85
C PHE A 441 24.65 -24.36 -8.69
N ILE A 442 23.58 -24.02 -7.98
CA ILE A 442 23.21 -22.63 -7.69
C ILE A 442 24.26 -21.95 -6.82
N GLU A 443 24.73 -22.61 -5.76
CA GLU A 443 25.80 -22.09 -4.90
C GLU A 443 27.10 -21.84 -5.69
N LEU A 444 27.48 -22.79 -6.55
CA LEU A 444 28.65 -22.66 -7.41
C LEU A 444 28.49 -21.50 -8.42
N ALA A 445 27.32 -21.37 -9.04
CA ALA A 445 27.04 -20.30 -9.99
C ALA A 445 27.08 -18.91 -9.31
N ASN A 446 26.50 -18.78 -8.11
CA ASN A 446 26.54 -17.55 -7.32
C ASN A 446 27.97 -17.18 -6.91
N PHE A 447 28.77 -18.19 -6.52
CA PHE A 447 30.17 -18.00 -6.21
C PHE A 447 30.95 -17.49 -7.41
N ILE A 448 30.78 -18.11 -8.58
CA ILE A 448 31.41 -17.69 -9.84
C ILE A 448 31.00 -16.26 -10.21
N CYS A 449 29.71 -15.93 -10.14
CA CYS A 449 29.21 -14.59 -10.46
C CYS A 449 29.79 -13.53 -9.52
N THR A 450 29.91 -13.83 -8.22
CA THR A 450 30.55 -12.94 -7.24
C THR A 450 32.01 -12.62 -7.62
N PHE A 451 32.77 -13.62 -8.06
CA PHE A 451 34.13 -13.40 -8.54
C PHE A 451 34.17 -12.57 -9.83
N ILE A 452 33.20 -12.72 -10.72
CA ILE A 452 33.10 -11.91 -11.94
C ILE A 452 32.81 -10.44 -11.59
N PHE A 453 31.91 -10.16 -10.64
CA PHE A 453 31.63 -8.78 -10.19
C PHE A 453 32.82 -8.15 -9.46
N ILE A 454 33.53 -8.90 -8.62
CA ILE A 454 34.78 -8.42 -8.01
C ILE A 454 35.82 -8.10 -9.09
N ALA A 455 35.97 -8.96 -10.10
CA ALA A 455 36.90 -8.72 -11.20
C ALA A 455 36.49 -7.48 -12.02
N GLU A 456 35.20 -7.30 -12.26
CA GLU A 456 34.65 -6.10 -12.90
C GLU A 456 35.00 -4.83 -12.12
N MET A 457 34.67 -4.80 -10.82
CA MET A 457 34.96 -3.70 -9.92
C MET A 457 36.45 -3.33 -9.95
N VAL A 458 37.34 -4.32 -9.88
CA VAL A 458 38.79 -4.12 -9.95
C VAL A 458 39.23 -3.57 -11.31
N ILE A 459 38.66 -4.06 -12.42
CA ILE A 459 38.95 -3.56 -13.77
C ILE A 459 38.48 -2.10 -13.93
N LYS A 460 37.29 -1.75 -13.45
CA LYS A 460 36.75 -0.38 -13.49
C LYS A 460 37.57 0.57 -12.60
N MET A 461 37.96 0.13 -11.42
CA MET A 461 38.82 0.92 -10.51
C MET A 461 40.23 1.14 -11.09
N ALA A 462 40.78 0.13 -11.75
CA ALA A 462 42.07 0.19 -12.46
C ALA A 462 42.03 1.08 -13.72
N GLY A 463 40.88 1.16 -14.41
CA GLY A 463 40.71 1.94 -15.64
C GLY A 463 40.33 3.41 -15.43
N LEU A 464 39.44 3.69 -14.48
CA LEU A 464 38.94 5.05 -14.21
C LEU A 464 39.81 5.79 -13.18
N GLY A 465 40.56 5.05 -12.36
CA GLY A 465 41.26 5.56 -11.20
C GLY A 465 40.33 5.69 -9.99
N ILE A 466 40.88 5.51 -8.79
CA ILE A 466 40.11 5.46 -7.53
C ILE A 466 39.24 6.72 -7.35
N GLY A 467 39.77 7.92 -7.61
CA GLY A 467 39.01 9.16 -7.43
C GLY A 467 37.79 9.31 -8.34
N ASN A 468 37.91 8.93 -9.62
CA ASN A 468 36.80 9.00 -10.58
C ASN A 468 35.83 7.82 -10.44
N TYR A 469 36.30 6.68 -9.95
CA TYR A 469 35.45 5.54 -9.63
C TYR A 469 34.45 5.92 -8.52
N TRP A 470 34.95 6.48 -7.41
CA TRP A 470 34.13 6.91 -6.27
C TRP A 470 33.40 8.25 -6.48
N SER A 471 33.51 8.92 -7.63
CA SER A 471 32.68 10.08 -7.93
C SER A 471 31.35 9.70 -8.58
N ASN A 472 31.31 8.59 -9.31
CA ASN A 472 30.13 8.08 -10.00
C ASN A 472 29.19 7.31 -9.03
N SER A 473 27.91 7.66 -9.00
CA SER A 473 26.90 7.03 -8.14
C SER A 473 26.67 5.54 -8.43
N TRP A 474 26.77 5.11 -9.68
CA TRP A 474 26.59 3.71 -10.08
C TRP A 474 27.76 2.83 -9.63
N ASN A 475 28.98 3.33 -9.76
CA ASN A 475 30.17 2.65 -9.25
C ASN A 475 30.20 2.57 -7.72
N LYS A 476 29.61 3.54 -7.01
CA LYS A 476 29.41 3.48 -5.55
C LYS A 476 28.39 2.43 -5.12
N PHE A 477 27.44 2.08 -5.99
CA PHE A 477 26.45 1.05 -5.74
C PHE A 477 27.00 -0.35 -6.04
N ASP A 478 27.90 -0.45 -7.02
CA ASP A 478 28.56 -1.68 -7.46
C ASP A 478 29.70 -2.16 -6.54
N ALA A 479 30.37 -1.23 -5.84
CA ALA A 479 31.40 -1.51 -4.82
C ALA A 479 30.82 -1.67 -3.41
#